data_AF-A0A8H7Y2K3-F1
#
_entry.id   AF-A0A8H7Y2K3-F1
#
_cell.length_a   1.000
_cell.length_b   1.000
_cell.length_c   1.000
_cell.angle_alpha   90.00
_cell.angle_beta   90.00
_cell.angle_gamma   90.00
#
_symmetry.space_group_name_H-M   'P 1'
#
loop_
_entity.id
_entity.type
_entity.pdbx_description
1 polymer ?
#
loop_
_entity_poly.entity_id
_entity_poly.type
_entity_poly.pdbx_seq_one_letter_code
_entity_poly.pdbx_strand_id
1 'polypeptide(L)'
;MVSSQSSSASSRSGSPDTRGTTPSTSSESLHLRETYAAISISQCTPGIVQLVFDKHASCNRLGLLVGENPFSREESSSVHHLPDGSTYAISCTYQRFTCPKPVVSTDPVEAFRHTLFSSISLRSIFSTHVSDEITLYILERPPFVYPPLRHTIASSLAVSADGTSGNIPTLEDWKTLWANWDLITLEMIPPSMLHQKPIDLRHKCLFYIGHIPTFLDMLISKSIGGQPTEPKYFWNIFERGIDPHVDDPDHCHNHSEVPEKDEDWPTLEAIIGFRNGVRARLECLYDDLATGKRTLTRNIARTLVMTYEHEGFHVETLLYMLIQRACSGTLPPPGFTVPLWEELAEQWASLPTPSTSTVVVEPANLILGHNDSEGDDKLPHLSESTVQGHTFGWDNESPARQVHVEAFKAEWRPVTNGEFERFWRGPGKNLVQVPKSWVVDEQGAVQVLTMYGLVTMQVAEHWPVLTSYDDLEAYAKFKGGRLPTEPELRLFLDLYDVGHEGGANVGFRNWHPVPATTGLAEYAGKGSNGGIWEWTSTAFDTHDGLVPTQLFTGYSTDFFDGKHQVALGASYATIPRLAGRRTVRNFYQHNYPYPWIGARVVYDL
;
A
#
# COMPACT_ATOMS: atom_id res chain seq x y z
N MET A 1 -32.32 4.97 75.15
CA MET A 1 -33.56 5.46 74.51
C MET A 1 -33.24 6.85 73.96
N VAL A 2 -33.65 7.11 72.72
CA VAL A 2 -33.16 8.19 71.83
C VAL A 2 -31.76 7.89 71.26
N SER A 3 -31.81 7.30 70.07
CA SER A 3 -30.75 7.21 69.07
C SER A 3 -30.67 8.52 68.29
N SER A 4 -29.48 9.12 68.18
CA SER A 4 -29.22 10.20 67.24
C SER A 4 -27.72 10.30 66.89
N GLN A 5 -27.46 10.11 65.59
CA GLN A 5 -26.56 10.89 64.71
C GLN A 5 -25.08 11.14 65.07
N SER A 6 -24.20 10.77 64.12
CA SER A 6 -23.12 11.62 63.54
C SER A 6 -22.35 10.78 62.47
N SER A 7 -22.45 11.10 61.16
CA SER A 7 -21.44 11.82 60.32
C SER A 7 -20.05 11.16 60.25
N SER A 8 -19.27 11.08 59.17
CA SER A 8 -19.37 11.36 57.73
C SER A 8 -17.96 11.11 57.13
N ALA A 9 -17.89 10.49 55.95
CA ALA A 9 -16.88 10.59 54.87
C ALA A 9 -15.35 10.49 55.14
N SER A 10 -14.65 9.56 54.46
CA SER A 10 -13.64 9.86 53.41
C SER A 10 -12.71 8.67 53.05
N SER A 11 -12.70 8.32 51.75
CA SER A 11 -11.60 7.77 50.92
C SER A 11 -11.00 6.38 51.17
N ARG A 12 -11.11 5.48 50.17
CA ARG A 12 -10.01 5.15 49.22
C ARG A 12 -10.39 4.04 48.22
N SER A 13 -10.22 4.39 46.94
CA SER A 13 -9.78 3.58 45.78
C SER A 13 -10.24 2.12 45.64
N GLY A 14 -11.15 1.89 44.68
CA GLY A 14 -11.27 0.61 43.98
C GLY A 14 -10.84 0.80 42.52
N SER A 15 -9.74 0.17 42.11
CA SER A 15 -9.33 0.04 40.71
C SER A 15 -10.37 -0.76 39.92
N PRO A 16 -10.73 -0.39 38.68
CA PRO A 16 -11.47 -1.26 37.80
C PRO A 16 -10.52 -2.27 37.15
N ASP A 17 -10.87 -3.55 37.28
CA ASP A 17 -10.24 -4.70 36.65
C ASP A 17 -9.98 -4.49 35.14
N THR A 18 -8.73 -4.28 34.77
CA THR A 18 -8.25 -4.47 33.40
C THR A 18 -8.09 -5.97 33.14
N ARG A 19 -9.17 -6.65 32.73
CA ARG A 19 -9.03 -7.92 32.01
C ARG A 19 -8.58 -7.63 30.59
N GLY A 20 -7.27 -7.41 30.44
CA GLY A 20 -6.60 -7.62 29.15
C GLY A 20 -6.64 -9.12 28.87
N THR A 21 -7.52 -9.54 27.98
CA THR A 21 -7.44 -10.88 27.39
C THR A 21 -6.25 -10.91 26.45
N THR A 22 -5.13 -11.46 26.93
CA THR A 22 -4.07 -11.98 26.08
C THR A 22 -4.71 -12.95 25.08
N PRO A 23 -4.49 -12.83 23.76
CA PRO A 23 -4.94 -13.86 22.84
C PRO A 23 -4.14 -15.12 23.18
N SER A 24 -4.84 -16.16 23.66
CA SER A 24 -4.22 -17.45 23.89
C SER A 24 -3.72 -18.00 22.56
N THR A 25 -2.42 -18.27 22.47
CA THR A 25 -1.79 -19.15 21.50
C THR A 25 -2.32 -20.58 21.72
N SER A 26 -3.55 -20.85 21.30
CA SER A 26 -4.01 -22.21 21.06
C SER A 26 -3.80 -22.50 19.58
N SER A 27 -2.84 -23.38 19.29
CA SER A 27 -2.69 -24.03 17.99
C SER A 27 -3.88 -24.97 17.74
N GLU A 28 -5.09 -24.42 17.66
CA GLU A 28 -6.11 -25.07 16.84
C GLU A 28 -5.63 -24.86 15.41
N SER A 29 -4.97 -25.88 14.85
CA SER A 29 -4.76 -25.96 13.41
C SER A 29 -6.08 -25.57 12.76
N LEU A 30 -6.11 -24.44 12.05
CA LEU A 30 -7.27 -24.02 11.31
C LEU A 30 -7.59 -25.15 10.32
N HIS A 31 -8.47 -26.06 10.71
CA HIS A 31 -9.32 -26.78 9.79
C HIS A 31 -10.23 -25.73 9.20
N LEU A 32 -9.64 -24.96 8.30
CA LEU A 32 -10.26 -24.17 7.28
C LEU A 32 -11.33 -25.11 6.67
N ARG A 33 -12.57 -24.96 7.15
CA ARG A 33 -13.74 -25.75 6.73
C ARG A 33 -14.30 -25.13 5.47
N GLU A 34 -13.47 -24.92 4.44
CA GLU A 34 -13.96 -24.38 3.18
C GLU A 34 -14.65 -25.47 2.39
N THR A 35 -15.57 -25.00 1.56
CA THR A 35 -15.95 -25.74 0.38
C THR A 35 -14.82 -25.63 -0.65
N TYR A 36 -14.41 -26.76 -1.22
CA TYR A 36 -13.37 -26.81 -2.25
C TYR A 36 -14.02 -27.02 -3.62
N ALA A 37 -13.69 -26.15 -4.57
CA ALA A 37 -14.10 -26.25 -5.95
C ALA A 37 -12.90 -26.63 -6.84
N ALA A 38 -13.14 -27.47 -7.84
CA ALA A 38 -12.14 -27.87 -8.82
C ALA A 38 -12.57 -27.44 -10.23
N ILE A 39 -11.70 -26.71 -10.94
CA ILE A 39 -11.95 -26.19 -12.29
C ILE A 39 -10.75 -26.52 -13.19
N SER A 40 -11.02 -26.99 -14.42
CA SER A 40 -9.95 -27.18 -15.41
C SER A 40 -9.27 -25.86 -15.77
N ILE A 41 -7.97 -25.89 -16.02
CA ILE A 41 -7.18 -24.72 -16.41
C ILE A 41 -7.79 -23.98 -17.61
N SER A 42 -8.33 -24.73 -18.58
CA SER A 42 -8.97 -24.23 -19.81
C SER A 42 -10.32 -23.52 -19.55
N GLN A 43 -10.96 -23.81 -18.41
CA GLN A 43 -12.28 -23.28 -18.04
C GLN A 43 -12.18 -22.24 -16.91
N CYS A 44 -10.99 -21.99 -16.36
CA CYS A 44 -10.80 -21.04 -15.27
C CYS A 44 -10.80 -19.60 -15.81
N THR A 45 -12.00 -19.10 -16.12
CA THR A 45 -12.31 -17.75 -16.62
C THR A 45 -12.95 -16.90 -15.51
N PRO A 46 -12.92 -15.55 -15.61
CA PRO A 46 -13.54 -14.67 -14.61
C PRO A 46 -15.00 -15.02 -14.31
N GLY A 47 -15.83 -15.25 -15.35
CA GLY A 47 -17.26 -15.54 -15.18
C GLY A 47 -17.53 -16.87 -14.46
N ILE A 48 -16.75 -17.90 -14.77
CA ILE A 48 -16.92 -19.22 -14.13
C ILE A 48 -16.44 -19.16 -12.69
N VAL A 49 -15.28 -18.56 -12.42
CA VAL A 49 -14.76 -18.43 -11.04
C VAL A 49 -15.71 -17.61 -10.17
N GLN A 50 -16.22 -16.48 -10.68
CA GLN A 50 -17.21 -15.66 -9.99
C GLN A 50 -18.46 -16.45 -9.64
N LEU A 51 -19.02 -17.20 -10.61
CA LEU A 51 -20.22 -18.02 -10.40
C LEU A 51 -19.99 -19.10 -9.34
N VAL A 52 -18.85 -19.80 -9.41
CA VAL A 52 -18.50 -20.85 -8.46
C VAL A 52 -18.33 -20.27 -7.05
N PHE A 53 -17.66 -19.14 -6.93
CA PHE A 53 -17.52 -18.43 -5.66
C PHE A 53 -18.88 -18.02 -5.08
N ASP A 54 -19.72 -17.33 -5.86
CA ASP A 54 -21.02 -16.83 -5.39
C ASP A 54 -21.96 -17.95 -4.95
N LYS A 55 -21.85 -19.14 -5.54
CA LYS A 55 -22.70 -20.29 -5.23
C LYS A 55 -22.20 -21.11 -4.04
N HIS A 56 -20.88 -21.21 -3.85
CA HIS A 56 -20.29 -22.21 -2.94
C HIS A 56 -19.37 -21.65 -1.86
N ALA A 57 -19.01 -20.36 -1.90
CA ALA A 57 -18.19 -19.77 -0.86
C ALA A 57 -18.90 -19.86 0.50
N SER A 58 -18.12 -20.19 1.53
CA SER A 58 -18.58 -20.32 2.91
C SER A 58 -17.79 -19.33 3.76
N CYS A 59 -18.47 -18.54 4.60
CA CYS A 59 -17.84 -17.44 5.34
C CYS A 59 -17.00 -16.52 4.43
N ASN A 60 -17.50 -16.27 3.21
CA ASN A 60 -16.85 -15.46 2.20
C ASN A 60 -15.47 -15.98 1.73
N ARG A 61 -15.25 -17.29 1.85
CA ARG A 61 -14.04 -17.99 1.37
C ARG A 61 -14.37 -19.23 0.56
N LEU A 62 -13.49 -19.54 -0.39
CA LEU A 62 -13.55 -20.74 -1.24
C LEU A 62 -12.14 -21.27 -1.48
N GLY A 63 -11.93 -22.58 -1.30
CA GLY A 63 -10.76 -23.27 -1.83
C GLY A 63 -10.97 -23.56 -3.31
N LEU A 64 -10.10 -23.11 -4.19
CA LEU A 64 -10.19 -23.31 -5.64
C LEU A 64 -8.97 -24.08 -6.13
N LEU A 65 -9.17 -25.31 -6.61
CA LEU A 65 -8.17 -26.10 -7.31
C LEU A 65 -8.25 -25.83 -8.82
N VAL A 66 -7.12 -25.48 -9.41
CA VAL A 66 -6.98 -25.23 -10.85
C VAL A 66 -5.88 -26.13 -11.41
N GLY A 67 -6.19 -26.90 -12.45
CA GLY A 67 -5.23 -27.79 -13.12
C GLY A 67 -5.80 -28.46 -14.37
N GLU A 68 -5.03 -29.29 -15.07
CA GLU A 68 -5.51 -30.02 -16.26
C GLU A 68 -6.57 -31.07 -15.92
N ASN A 69 -6.34 -31.84 -14.85
CA ASN A 69 -7.28 -32.84 -14.31
C ASN A 69 -7.39 -32.73 -12.78
N PRO A 70 -8.00 -31.66 -12.24
CA PRO A 70 -8.13 -31.51 -10.79
C PRO A 70 -9.08 -32.56 -10.17
N PHE A 71 -9.73 -33.40 -11.00
CA PHE A 71 -10.65 -34.46 -10.62
C PHE A 71 -9.95 -35.82 -10.56
N SER A 72 -9.22 -36.14 -9.48
CA SER A 72 -8.91 -37.55 -9.21
C SER A 72 -10.17 -38.24 -8.64
N ARG A 73 -10.48 -39.43 -9.16
CA ARG A 73 -11.77 -40.16 -9.02
C ARG A 73 -12.13 -40.62 -7.59
N GLU A 74 -11.36 -40.28 -6.56
CA GLU A 74 -11.46 -40.90 -5.24
C GLU A 74 -12.12 -40.03 -4.15
N GLU A 75 -12.45 -38.77 -4.44
CA GLU A 75 -13.15 -37.90 -3.48
C GLU A 75 -14.65 -37.81 -3.76
N SER A 76 -15.45 -37.77 -2.68
CA SER A 76 -16.90 -37.52 -2.72
C SER A 76 -17.21 -36.12 -3.26
N SER A 77 -17.14 -36.00 -4.58
CA SER A 77 -17.29 -34.75 -5.31
C SER A 77 -18.59 -34.74 -6.10
N SER A 78 -19.31 -33.62 -6.06
CA SER A 78 -20.48 -33.38 -6.91
C SER A 78 -20.05 -32.58 -8.13
N VAL A 79 -20.29 -33.10 -9.33
CA VAL A 79 -19.98 -32.42 -10.60
C VAL A 79 -21.18 -31.58 -11.04
N HIS A 80 -20.92 -30.32 -11.38
CA HIS A 80 -21.92 -29.35 -11.84
C HIS A 80 -21.64 -28.99 -13.30
N HIS A 81 -22.70 -28.95 -14.11
CA HIS A 81 -22.64 -28.56 -15.53
C HIS A 81 -23.24 -27.17 -15.71
N LEU A 82 -22.53 -26.31 -16.43
CA LEU A 82 -22.98 -24.97 -16.78
C LEU A 82 -23.64 -24.95 -18.17
N PRO A 83 -24.55 -23.98 -18.45
CA PRO A 83 -25.25 -23.90 -19.73
C PRO A 83 -24.33 -23.71 -20.95
N ASP A 84 -23.12 -23.17 -20.74
CA ASP A 84 -22.10 -22.96 -21.77
C ASP A 84 -21.26 -24.22 -22.06
N GLY A 85 -21.53 -25.34 -21.38
CA GLY A 85 -20.81 -26.60 -21.50
C GLY A 85 -19.62 -26.75 -20.54
N SER A 86 -19.29 -25.72 -19.76
CA SER A 86 -18.23 -25.76 -18.76
C SER A 86 -18.63 -26.61 -17.55
N THR A 87 -17.66 -27.17 -16.83
CA THR A 87 -17.90 -28.03 -15.65
C THR A 87 -16.99 -27.67 -14.49
N TYR A 88 -17.50 -27.86 -13.27
CA TYR A 88 -16.69 -27.79 -12.05
C TYR A 88 -17.19 -28.84 -11.06
N ALA A 89 -16.33 -29.24 -10.12
CA ALA A 89 -16.75 -30.12 -9.02
C ALA A 89 -16.61 -29.43 -7.68
N ILE A 90 -17.39 -29.90 -6.71
CA ILE A 90 -17.37 -29.44 -5.32
C ILE A 90 -17.07 -30.63 -4.40
N SER A 91 -16.09 -30.46 -3.51
CA SER A 91 -15.70 -31.39 -2.46
C SER A 91 -15.74 -30.68 -1.09
N CYS A 92 -16.22 -31.37 -0.06
CA CYS A 92 -16.21 -30.90 1.33
C CYS A 92 -15.19 -31.65 2.20
N THR A 93 -14.38 -32.53 1.59
CA THR A 93 -13.50 -33.49 2.27
C THR A 93 -12.06 -33.41 1.80
N TYR A 94 -11.64 -32.30 1.19
CA TYR A 94 -10.27 -32.15 0.69
C TYR A 94 -9.26 -32.32 1.85
N GLN A 95 -8.47 -33.40 1.80
CA GLN A 95 -7.37 -33.63 2.73
C GLN A 95 -6.11 -32.94 2.20
N ARG A 96 -5.46 -32.15 3.04
CA ARG A 96 -4.23 -31.41 2.74
C ARG A 96 -3.17 -32.37 2.18
N PHE A 97 -2.80 -32.20 0.91
CA PHE A 97 -1.76 -33.02 0.29
C PHE A 97 -0.42 -32.72 0.95
N THR A 98 0.37 -33.77 1.17
CA THR A 98 1.71 -33.67 1.75
C THR A 98 2.72 -33.20 0.69
N CYS A 99 3.44 -32.12 1.02
CA CYS A 99 4.52 -31.45 0.26
C CYS A 99 4.08 -30.29 -0.67
N PRO A 100 3.62 -29.15 -0.11
CA PRO A 100 3.37 -27.93 -0.87
C PRO A 100 4.68 -27.35 -1.42
N LYS A 101 4.76 -27.12 -2.73
CA LYS A 101 5.80 -26.23 -3.31
C LYS A 101 5.32 -24.78 -3.24
N PRO A 102 6.20 -23.81 -2.92
CA PRO A 102 5.79 -22.42 -2.82
C PRO A 102 5.37 -21.86 -4.17
N VAL A 103 4.34 -21.02 -4.16
CA VAL A 103 3.93 -20.23 -5.33
C VAL A 103 4.73 -18.93 -5.34
N VAL A 104 5.40 -18.64 -6.45
CA VAL A 104 6.08 -17.36 -6.66
C VAL A 104 5.12 -16.43 -7.39
N SER A 105 4.71 -15.32 -6.76
CA SER A 105 3.68 -14.44 -7.33
C SER A 105 4.07 -13.83 -8.69
N THR A 106 5.37 -13.79 -9.00
CA THR A 106 5.94 -13.24 -10.23
C THR A 106 6.06 -14.26 -11.34
N ASP A 107 5.72 -15.52 -11.08
CA ASP A 107 5.45 -16.49 -12.13
C ASP A 107 4.34 -15.93 -13.05
N PRO A 108 4.53 -15.89 -14.38
CA PRO A 108 3.53 -15.35 -15.30
C PRO A 108 2.14 -15.99 -15.19
N VAL A 109 2.05 -17.28 -14.88
CA VAL A 109 0.78 -18.00 -14.68
C VAL A 109 0.10 -17.50 -13.41
N GLU A 110 0.85 -17.34 -12.34
CA GLU A 110 0.33 -16.93 -11.03
C GLU A 110 -0.03 -15.43 -11.04
N ALA A 111 0.80 -14.59 -11.65
CA ALA A 111 0.51 -13.19 -11.90
C ALA A 111 -0.78 -13.01 -12.72
N PHE A 112 -0.98 -13.84 -13.76
CA PHE A 112 -2.22 -13.88 -14.53
C PHE A 112 -3.42 -14.28 -13.67
N ARG A 113 -3.27 -15.29 -12.79
CA ARG A 113 -4.34 -15.74 -11.89
C ARG A 113 -4.73 -14.68 -10.87
N HIS A 114 -3.76 -14.00 -10.26
CA HIS A 114 -4.02 -12.83 -9.40
C HIS A 114 -4.80 -11.73 -10.14
N THR A 115 -4.41 -11.46 -11.38
CA THR A 115 -5.07 -10.48 -12.24
C THR A 115 -6.50 -10.90 -12.58
N LEU A 116 -6.73 -12.20 -12.83
CA LEU A 116 -8.06 -12.75 -13.06
C LEU A 116 -8.95 -12.60 -11.82
N PHE A 117 -8.47 -12.98 -10.64
CA PHE A 117 -9.26 -12.90 -9.41
C PHE A 117 -9.60 -11.44 -9.04
N SER A 118 -8.62 -10.54 -9.14
CA SER A 118 -8.86 -9.12 -8.85
C SER A 118 -9.86 -8.47 -9.80
N SER A 119 -9.93 -8.90 -11.07
CA SER A 119 -10.92 -8.40 -12.03
C SER A 119 -12.38 -8.69 -11.66
N ILE A 120 -12.62 -9.64 -10.75
CA ILE A 120 -13.94 -10.03 -10.23
C ILE A 120 -14.08 -9.76 -8.72
N SER A 121 -13.27 -8.83 -8.20
CA SER A 121 -13.24 -8.44 -6.78
C SER A 121 -12.95 -9.60 -5.82
N LEU A 122 -12.13 -10.57 -6.26
CA LEU A 122 -11.63 -11.65 -5.43
C LEU A 122 -10.12 -11.50 -5.18
N ARG A 123 -9.65 -12.03 -4.06
CA ARG A 123 -8.25 -12.05 -3.65
C ARG A 123 -7.85 -13.46 -3.24
N SER A 124 -6.66 -13.92 -3.63
CA SER A 124 -6.06 -15.12 -3.05
C SER A 124 -5.31 -14.75 -1.76
N ILE A 125 -5.69 -15.34 -0.64
CA ILE A 125 -5.01 -15.16 0.66
C ILE A 125 -3.91 -16.19 0.91
N PHE A 126 -3.97 -17.32 0.19
CA PHE A 126 -2.97 -18.37 0.24
C PHE A 126 -3.04 -19.16 -1.07
N SER A 127 -1.88 -19.49 -1.63
CA SER A 127 -1.79 -20.31 -2.84
C SER A 127 -0.68 -21.34 -2.66
N THR A 128 -0.85 -22.56 -3.16
CA THR A 128 0.21 -23.57 -3.16
C THR A 128 0.06 -24.56 -4.30
N HIS A 129 1.17 -25.07 -4.82
CA HIS A 129 1.13 -26.22 -5.72
C HIS A 129 0.87 -27.50 -4.90
N VAL A 130 -0.19 -28.20 -5.26
CA VAL A 130 -0.60 -29.49 -4.69
C VAL A 130 0.08 -30.64 -5.44
N SER A 131 0.31 -30.44 -6.74
CA SER A 131 1.12 -31.26 -7.63
C SER A 131 1.74 -30.35 -8.70
N ASP A 132 2.56 -30.91 -9.59
CA ASP A 132 3.12 -30.15 -10.72
C ASP A 132 2.06 -29.63 -11.71
N GLU A 133 0.81 -30.14 -11.62
CA GLU A 133 -0.29 -29.79 -12.53
C GLU A 133 -1.46 -29.08 -11.84
N ILE A 134 -1.46 -28.99 -10.50
CA ILE A 134 -2.59 -28.48 -9.73
C ILE A 134 -2.13 -27.44 -8.71
N THR A 135 -2.70 -26.24 -8.80
CA THR A 135 -2.54 -25.18 -7.80
C THR A 135 -3.83 -25.01 -7.01
N LEU A 136 -3.72 -24.96 -5.69
CA LEU A 136 -4.79 -24.58 -4.77
C LEU A 136 -4.68 -23.08 -4.50
N TYR A 137 -5.81 -22.38 -4.59
CA TYR A 137 -5.99 -21.00 -4.16
C TYR A 137 -7.04 -20.94 -3.07
N ILE A 138 -6.77 -20.23 -1.97
CA ILE A 138 -7.79 -19.88 -1.00
C ILE A 138 -8.25 -18.46 -1.34
N LEU A 139 -9.46 -18.35 -1.89
CA LEU A 139 -10.03 -17.08 -2.35
C LEU A 139 -10.92 -16.46 -1.27
N GLU A 140 -10.92 -15.13 -1.20
CA GLU A 140 -11.87 -14.32 -0.43
C GLU A 140 -12.44 -13.18 -1.29
N ARG A 141 -13.59 -12.61 -0.89
CA ARG A 141 -14.16 -11.38 -1.47
C ARG A 141 -14.10 -10.23 -0.45
N PRO A 142 -12.98 -9.50 -0.34
CA PRO A 142 -12.83 -8.47 0.69
C PRO A 142 -13.68 -7.23 0.37
N PRO A 143 -13.82 -6.26 1.30
CA PRO A 143 -14.60 -5.04 1.09
C PRO A 143 -14.19 -4.20 -0.13
N PHE A 144 -12.92 -4.27 -0.52
CA PHE A 144 -12.42 -3.69 -1.77
C PHE A 144 -11.28 -4.52 -2.32
N VAL A 145 -11.12 -4.51 -3.65
CA VAL A 145 -9.95 -5.03 -4.36
C VAL A 145 -9.60 -4.03 -5.46
N TYR A 146 -8.33 -3.66 -5.56
CA TYR A 146 -7.91 -2.85 -6.70
C TYR A 146 -7.86 -3.74 -7.96
N PRO A 147 -8.60 -3.37 -9.02
CA PRO A 147 -8.57 -4.13 -10.26
C PRO A 147 -7.23 -3.92 -10.98
N PRO A 148 -6.89 -4.80 -11.95
CA PRO A 148 -5.73 -4.57 -12.80
C PRO A 148 -5.90 -3.29 -13.61
N LEU A 149 -4.80 -2.54 -13.80
CA LEU A 149 -4.84 -1.22 -14.45
C LEU A 149 -5.45 -1.27 -15.85
N ARG A 150 -5.20 -2.33 -16.63
CA ARG A 150 -5.80 -2.48 -17.97
C ARG A 150 -7.34 -2.55 -17.96
N HIS A 151 -7.95 -2.98 -16.84
CA HIS A 151 -9.41 -3.05 -16.67
C HIS A 151 -10.02 -1.71 -16.21
N THR A 152 -9.20 -0.75 -15.78
CA THR A 152 -9.64 0.59 -15.36
C THR A 152 -9.78 1.60 -16.51
N ILE A 153 -9.40 1.21 -17.74
CA ILE A 153 -9.35 2.11 -18.91
C ILE A 153 -10.73 2.27 -19.60
N ALA A 154 -11.81 1.69 -19.05
CA ALA A 154 -13.09 1.54 -19.77
C ALA A 154 -13.99 2.81 -19.87
N SER A 155 -13.49 4.02 -19.61
CA SER A 155 -14.28 5.26 -19.78
C SER A 155 -13.80 6.12 -20.95
N SER A 156 -14.74 6.74 -21.67
CA SER A 156 -14.51 7.62 -22.84
C SER A 156 -13.64 8.85 -22.54
N LEU A 157 -13.26 9.09 -21.29
CA LEU A 157 -12.42 10.21 -20.89
C LEU A 157 -10.90 9.89 -20.98
N ALA A 158 -10.49 8.64 -21.27
CA ALA A 158 -9.06 8.29 -21.34
C ALA A 158 -8.69 7.00 -22.13
N VAL A 159 -9.34 6.70 -23.26
CA VAL A 159 -8.86 5.63 -24.17
C VAL A 159 -8.03 6.24 -25.29
N SER A 160 -6.75 5.91 -25.44
CA SER A 160 -6.00 6.26 -26.67
C SER A 160 -6.38 5.32 -27.83
N ALA A 161 -6.21 5.78 -29.07
CA ALA A 161 -6.38 4.94 -30.26
C ALA A 161 -5.23 3.91 -30.45
N ASP A 162 -4.15 4.01 -29.66
CA ASP A 162 -2.92 3.22 -29.79
C ASP A 162 -2.61 2.31 -28.58
N GLY A 163 -3.49 2.26 -27.57
CA GLY A 163 -3.34 1.39 -26.39
C GLY A 163 -2.36 1.90 -25.32
N THR A 164 -1.84 3.13 -25.42
CA THR A 164 -1.09 3.78 -24.35
C THR A 164 -2.00 4.68 -23.50
N SER A 165 -2.16 4.36 -22.20
CA SER A 165 -3.16 5.01 -21.34
C SER A 165 -2.62 6.27 -20.65
N GLY A 166 -3.43 7.33 -20.64
CA GLY A 166 -3.28 8.40 -19.65
C GLY A 166 -3.62 7.89 -18.25
N ASN A 167 -3.29 8.65 -17.21
CA ASN A 167 -3.45 8.21 -15.82
C ASN A 167 -4.65 8.83 -15.07
N ILE A 168 -5.57 9.46 -15.78
CA ILE A 168 -6.76 10.10 -15.18
C ILE A 168 -7.63 9.01 -14.51
N PRO A 169 -7.97 9.15 -13.21
CA PRO A 169 -8.81 8.18 -12.51
C PRO A 169 -10.24 8.22 -13.06
N THR A 170 -10.89 7.07 -13.11
CA THR A 170 -12.33 6.94 -13.34
C THR A 170 -13.10 7.13 -12.04
N LEU A 171 -14.42 7.34 -12.13
CA LEU A 171 -15.25 7.38 -10.93
C LEU A 171 -15.24 6.03 -10.15
N GLU A 172 -15.01 4.91 -10.83
CA GLU A 172 -14.91 3.61 -10.17
C GLU A 172 -13.58 3.47 -9.39
N ASP A 173 -12.50 4.05 -9.91
CA ASP A 173 -11.24 4.17 -9.16
C ASP A 173 -11.47 4.97 -7.86
N TRP A 174 -12.19 6.09 -7.94
CA TRP A 174 -12.56 6.88 -6.76
C TRP A 174 -13.40 6.10 -5.77
N LYS A 175 -14.41 5.35 -6.21
CA LYS A 175 -15.23 4.51 -5.32
C LYS A 175 -14.41 3.43 -4.62
N THR A 176 -13.46 2.82 -5.33
CA THR A 176 -12.53 1.85 -4.75
C THR A 176 -11.64 2.51 -3.70
N LEU A 177 -11.08 3.68 -4.00
CA LEU A 177 -10.27 4.46 -3.05
C LEU A 177 -11.08 4.93 -1.84
N TRP A 178 -12.32 5.34 -2.03
CA TRP A 178 -13.24 5.73 -0.95
C TRP A 178 -13.61 4.57 -0.05
N ALA A 179 -13.84 3.37 -0.61
CA ALA A 179 -14.08 2.16 0.18
C ALA A 179 -12.86 1.81 1.04
N ASN A 180 -11.66 1.95 0.47
CA ASN A 180 -10.40 1.78 1.20
C ASN A 180 -10.26 2.82 2.33
N TRP A 181 -10.41 4.11 2.01
CA TRP A 181 -10.32 5.21 2.98
C TRP A 181 -11.34 5.09 4.10
N ASP A 182 -12.59 4.75 3.78
CA ASP A 182 -13.68 4.63 4.75
C ASP A 182 -13.47 3.43 5.69
N LEU A 183 -13.03 2.28 5.16
CA LEU A 183 -12.67 1.12 5.98
C LEU A 183 -11.58 1.49 7.00
N ILE A 184 -10.53 2.18 6.54
CA ILE A 184 -9.42 2.59 7.42
C ILE A 184 -9.91 3.60 8.46
N THR A 185 -10.60 4.66 8.04
CA THR A 185 -10.90 5.79 8.92
C THR A 185 -12.11 5.60 9.83
N LEU A 186 -13.08 4.81 9.41
CA LEU A 186 -14.35 4.64 10.12
C LEU A 186 -14.50 3.29 10.80
N GLU A 187 -13.73 2.27 10.38
CA GLU A 187 -13.86 0.92 10.91
C GLU A 187 -12.60 0.42 11.63
N MET A 188 -11.40 0.84 11.21
CA MET A 188 -10.16 0.49 11.92
C MET A 188 -9.83 1.44 13.10
N ILE A 189 -10.34 2.67 13.07
CA ILE A 189 -10.10 3.68 14.13
C ILE A 189 -11.29 3.69 15.09
N PRO A 190 -11.16 3.16 16.32
CA PRO A 190 -12.24 3.26 17.29
C PRO A 190 -12.43 4.71 17.75
N PRO A 191 -13.63 5.10 18.24
CA PRO A 191 -13.91 6.46 18.69
C PRO A 191 -12.91 7.00 19.72
N SER A 192 -12.39 6.12 20.59
CA SER A 192 -11.38 6.46 21.61
C SER A 192 -10.05 6.93 21.04
N MET A 193 -9.76 6.65 19.77
CA MET A 193 -8.51 7.02 19.09
C MET A 193 -8.61 8.26 18.21
N LEU A 194 -9.81 8.79 17.95
CA LEU A 194 -9.99 9.94 17.04
C LEU A 194 -9.12 11.15 17.46
N HIS A 195 -8.99 11.37 18.76
CA HIS A 195 -8.21 12.47 19.34
C HIS A 195 -6.78 12.09 19.76
N GLN A 196 -6.31 10.88 19.43
CA GLN A 196 -4.96 10.44 19.74
C GLN A 196 -4.01 10.74 18.57
N LYS A 197 -2.73 10.94 18.91
CA LYS A 197 -1.61 11.01 17.96
C LYS A 197 -0.81 9.70 18.06
N PRO A 198 -1.02 8.71 17.18
CA PRO A 198 -0.21 7.48 17.17
C PRO A 198 1.30 7.73 16.99
N ILE A 199 1.65 8.83 16.30
CA ILE A 199 3.01 9.33 16.10
C ILE A 199 3.01 10.82 16.50
N ASP A 200 3.92 11.24 17.37
CA ASP A 200 3.95 12.61 17.90
C ASP A 200 4.22 13.69 16.82
N LEU A 201 4.91 13.32 15.75
CA LEU A 201 5.22 14.17 14.59
C LEU A 201 4.06 14.30 13.58
N ARG A 202 2.87 13.77 13.90
CA ARG A 202 1.69 13.74 13.02
C ARG A 202 0.44 14.23 13.75
N HIS A 203 -0.57 14.70 13.02
CA HIS A 203 -1.81 15.17 13.63
C HIS A 203 -2.61 14.01 14.27
N LYS A 204 -3.65 14.37 15.03
CA LYS A 204 -4.61 13.40 15.57
C LYS A 204 -5.33 12.67 14.43
N CYS A 205 -5.77 11.43 14.65
CA CYS A 205 -6.48 10.63 13.64
C CYS A 205 -7.65 11.38 12.98
N LEU A 206 -8.44 12.13 13.76
CA LEU A 206 -9.59 12.91 13.29
C LEU A 206 -9.21 13.94 12.20
N PHE A 207 -8.00 14.50 12.26
CA PHE A 207 -7.53 15.49 11.29
C PHE A 207 -7.58 14.95 9.87
N TYR A 208 -7.10 13.72 9.66
CA TYR A 208 -6.98 13.13 8.34
C TYR A 208 -8.35 12.92 7.68
N ILE A 209 -9.39 12.63 8.48
CA ILE A 209 -10.78 12.45 8.00
C ILE A 209 -11.31 13.77 7.39
N GLY A 210 -10.94 14.92 7.95
CA GLY A 210 -11.29 16.24 7.40
C GLY A 210 -10.33 16.75 6.33
N HIS A 211 -9.06 16.38 6.41
CA HIS A 211 -8.00 16.80 5.49
C HIS A 211 -8.25 16.36 4.05
N ILE A 212 -8.54 15.08 3.83
CA ILE A 212 -8.73 14.53 2.48
C ILE A 212 -9.84 15.20 1.69
N PRO A 213 -11.09 15.31 2.20
CA PRO A 213 -12.12 16.03 1.46
C PRO A 213 -11.80 17.52 1.32
N THR A 214 -11.08 18.13 2.27
CA THR A 214 -10.72 19.56 2.18
C THR A 214 -9.75 19.81 1.03
N PHE A 215 -8.71 18.97 0.89
CA PHE A 215 -7.76 19.05 -0.22
C PHE A 215 -8.45 18.92 -1.58
N LEU A 216 -9.33 17.92 -1.72
CA LEU A 216 -10.12 17.70 -2.93
C LEU A 216 -11.01 18.90 -3.26
N ASP A 217 -11.76 19.42 -2.28
CA ASP A 217 -12.67 20.55 -2.46
C ASP A 217 -11.94 21.83 -2.87
N MET A 218 -10.76 22.08 -2.29
CA MET A 218 -9.89 23.21 -2.65
C MET A 218 -9.40 23.13 -4.09
N LEU A 219 -8.83 21.99 -4.51
CA LEU A 219 -8.28 21.88 -5.86
C LEU A 219 -9.36 21.84 -6.93
N ILE A 220 -10.50 21.17 -6.68
CA ILE A 220 -11.67 21.27 -7.57
C ILE A 220 -12.12 22.73 -7.69
N SER A 221 -12.23 23.47 -6.57
CA SER A 221 -12.64 24.88 -6.63
C SER A 221 -11.67 25.76 -7.40
N LYS A 222 -10.36 25.53 -7.28
CA LYS A 222 -9.34 26.22 -8.09
C LYS A 222 -9.44 25.86 -9.57
N SER A 223 -9.77 24.61 -9.89
CA SER A 223 -9.79 24.09 -11.26
C SER A 223 -11.04 24.48 -12.05
N ILE A 224 -12.23 24.31 -11.46
CA ILE A 224 -13.51 24.50 -12.16
C ILE A 224 -14.35 25.67 -11.62
N GLY A 225 -13.83 26.40 -10.63
CA GLY A 225 -14.57 27.43 -9.92
C GLY A 225 -15.62 26.88 -8.94
N GLY A 226 -16.42 27.77 -8.37
CA GLY A 226 -17.46 27.44 -7.39
C GLY A 226 -17.12 27.94 -5.98
N GLN A 227 -18.05 27.73 -5.06
CA GLN A 227 -17.85 28.04 -3.64
C GLN A 227 -17.34 26.80 -2.90
N PRO A 228 -16.59 26.96 -1.80
CA PRO A 228 -16.26 25.84 -0.92
C PRO A 228 -17.51 25.10 -0.47
N THR A 229 -17.39 23.78 -0.30
CA THR A 229 -18.45 22.97 0.30
C THR A 229 -18.63 23.36 1.77
N GLU A 230 -19.88 23.42 2.26
CA GLU A 230 -20.15 23.78 3.66
C GLU A 230 -19.80 22.63 4.61
N PRO A 231 -19.23 22.91 5.80
CA PRO A 231 -18.91 24.24 6.34
C PRO A 231 -17.60 24.82 5.79
N LYS A 232 -17.63 26.03 5.20
CA LYS A 232 -16.45 26.61 4.53
C LYS A 232 -15.22 26.78 5.43
N TYR A 233 -15.42 26.95 6.74
CA TYR A 233 -14.33 27.16 7.70
C TYR A 233 -13.44 25.92 7.87
N PHE A 234 -13.86 24.74 7.40
CA PHE A 234 -13.04 23.52 7.41
C PHE A 234 -11.75 23.68 6.60
N TRP A 235 -11.74 24.53 5.57
CA TRP A 235 -10.51 24.86 4.85
C TRP A 235 -9.42 25.40 5.80
N ASN A 236 -9.78 26.22 6.78
CA ASN A 236 -8.80 26.80 7.72
C ASN A 236 -8.15 25.75 8.63
N ILE A 237 -8.90 24.70 8.99
CA ILE A 237 -8.47 23.67 9.96
C ILE A 237 -7.72 22.54 9.27
N PHE A 238 -8.16 22.17 8.06
CA PHE A 238 -7.80 20.91 7.43
C PHE A 238 -7.02 21.08 6.11
N GLU A 239 -6.70 22.30 5.64
CA GLU A 239 -6.05 22.49 4.34
C GLU A 239 -4.66 21.86 4.25
N ARG A 240 -3.89 21.84 5.35
CA ARG A 240 -2.48 21.49 5.31
C ARG A 240 -2.01 20.79 6.58
N GLY A 241 -1.44 19.60 6.41
CA GLY A 241 -0.87 18.80 7.50
C GLY A 241 0.45 19.38 8.05
N ILE A 242 0.97 18.72 9.09
CA ILE A 242 2.25 19.06 9.72
C ILE A 242 3.39 18.18 9.23
N ASP A 243 4.57 18.77 9.14
CA ASP A 243 5.84 18.06 9.03
C ASP A 243 6.93 18.76 9.86
N PRO A 244 7.03 18.44 11.17
CA PRO A 244 8.10 18.94 12.02
C PRO A 244 9.43 18.28 11.66
N HIS A 245 10.53 19.02 11.79
CA HIS A 245 11.86 18.42 11.67
C HIS A 245 12.08 17.40 12.80
N VAL A 246 12.56 16.21 12.44
CA VAL A 246 12.78 15.12 13.41
C VAL A 246 13.84 15.50 14.44
N ASP A 247 14.94 16.14 14.00
CA ASP A 247 16.05 16.58 14.88
C ASP A 247 15.78 17.92 15.60
N ASP A 248 14.78 18.68 15.16
CA ASP A 248 14.43 19.98 15.72
C ASP A 248 12.90 20.18 15.68
N PRO A 249 12.14 19.52 16.59
CA PRO A 249 10.68 19.55 16.55
C PRO A 249 10.06 20.94 16.74
N ASP A 250 10.83 21.92 17.23
CA ASP A 250 10.41 23.32 17.32
C ASP A 250 10.38 24.02 15.95
N HIS A 251 11.03 23.43 14.95
CA HIS A 251 10.94 23.85 13.56
C HIS A 251 9.98 22.96 12.78
N CYS A 252 8.91 23.55 12.26
CA CYS A 252 7.92 22.88 11.43
C CYS A 252 7.64 23.69 10.18
N HIS A 253 7.46 22.98 9.05
CA HIS A 253 6.96 23.58 7.82
C HIS A 253 5.58 24.22 8.04
N ASN A 254 5.20 25.15 7.16
CA ASN A 254 3.89 25.82 7.23
C ASN A 254 2.74 24.79 7.28
N HIS A 255 1.77 25.00 8.17
CA HIS A 255 0.65 24.09 8.40
C HIS A 255 -0.60 24.85 8.88
N SER A 256 -1.77 24.20 8.82
CA SER A 256 -3.02 24.80 9.31
C SER A 256 -2.99 25.06 10.81
N GLU A 257 -3.61 26.16 11.26
CA GLU A 257 -3.93 26.34 12.67
C GLU A 257 -5.05 25.37 13.06
N VAL A 258 -4.76 24.46 13.99
CA VAL A 258 -5.70 23.42 14.44
C VAL A 258 -6.15 23.66 15.88
N PRO A 259 -7.37 23.25 16.27
CA PRO A 259 -7.81 23.35 17.66
C PRO A 259 -6.91 22.56 18.62
N GLU A 260 -6.53 23.19 19.74
CA GLU A 260 -5.68 22.55 20.75
C GLU A 260 -6.47 21.54 21.60
N LYS A 261 -7.66 21.93 22.06
CA LYS A 261 -8.51 21.11 22.94
C LYS A 261 -9.43 20.21 22.12
N ASP A 262 -9.69 19.02 22.63
CA ASP A 262 -10.49 18.00 21.92
C ASP A 262 -11.92 18.46 21.66
N GLU A 263 -12.53 19.17 22.60
CA GLU A 263 -13.88 19.71 22.51
C GLU A 263 -14.05 20.81 21.44
N ASP A 264 -12.95 21.43 21.01
CA ASP A 264 -12.95 22.49 19.99
C ASP A 264 -12.83 21.93 18.56
N TRP A 265 -12.58 20.63 18.40
CA TRP A 265 -12.53 19.99 17.08
C TRP A 265 -13.95 19.83 16.49
N PRO A 266 -14.09 19.94 15.15
CA PRO A 266 -15.33 19.56 14.49
C PRO A 266 -15.71 18.10 14.79
N THR A 267 -16.99 17.86 15.07
CA THR A 267 -17.48 16.49 15.33
C THR A 267 -17.28 15.60 14.11
N LEU A 268 -17.05 14.30 14.32
CA LEU A 268 -16.95 13.31 13.24
C LEU A 268 -18.16 13.36 12.28
N GLU A 269 -19.38 13.52 12.81
CA GLU A 269 -20.60 13.63 12.00
C GLU A 269 -20.54 14.82 11.04
N ALA A 270 -20.14 16.00 11.52
CA ALA A 270 -19.97 17.19 10.67
C ALA A 270 -18.89 16.99 9.60
N ILE A 271 -17.77 16.35 9.93
CA ILE A 271 -16.69 16.02 8.99
C ILE A 271 -17.18 15.06 7.90
N ILE A 272 -17.93 14.01 8.28
CA ILE A 272 -18.52 13.06 7.32
C ILE A 272 -19.55 13.76 6.42
N GLY A 273 -20.36 14.66 6.96
CA GLY A 273 -21.30 15.47 6.18
C GLY A 273 -20.60 16.30 5.11
N PHE A 274 -19.53 17.02 5.48
CA PHE A 274 -18.69 17.76 4.55
C PHE A 274 -18.07 16.85 3.48
N ARG A 275 -17.43 15.74 3.90
CA ARG A 275 -16.84 14.76 2.99
C ARG A 275 -17.82 14.26 1.94
N ASN A 276 -19.03 13.88 2.36
CA ASN A 276 -20.06 13.40 1.45
C ASN A 276 -20.49 14.49 0.45
N GLY A 277 -20.57 15.75 0.89
CA GLY A 277 -20.81 16.89 -0.01
C GLY A 277 -19.70 17.06 -1.06
N VAL A 278 -18.44 16.93 -0.67
CA VAL A 278 -17.29 17.00 -1.60
C VAL A 278 -17.31 15.83 -2.59
N ARG A 279 -17.58 14.61 -2.14
CA ARG A 279 -17.71 13.43 -3.01
C ARG A 279 -18.85 13.60 -4.03
N ALA A 280 -20.01 14.11 -3.61
CA ALA A 280 -21.12 14.41 -4.51
C ALA A 280 -20.76 15.50 -5.54
N ARG A 281 -19.96 16.49 -5.15
CA ARG A 281 -19.44 17.51 -6.08
C ARG A 281 -18.50 16.90 -7.12
N LEU A 282 -17.63 15.95 -6.73
CA LEU A 282 -16.78 15.22 -7.67
C LEU A 282 -17.61 14.35 -8.62
N GLU A 283 -18.60 13.62 -8.13
CA GLU A 283 -19.53 12.85 -8.96
C GLU A 283 -20.22 13.73 -10.01
N CYS A 284 -20.70 14.91 -9.60
CA CYS A 284 -21.31 15.88 -10.50
C CYS A 284 -20.31 16.41 -11.55
N LEU A 285 -19.03 16.54 -11.22
CA LEU A 285 -17.98 16.86 -12.21
C LEU A 285 -17.85 15.73 -13.24
N TYR A 286 -17.82 14.46 -12.82
CA TYR A 286 -17.80 13.34 -13.77
C TYR A 286 -19.04 13.30 -14.66
N ASP A 287 -20.23 13.60 -14.13
CA ASP A 287 -21.46 13.71 -14.92
C ASP A 287 -21.40 14.87 -15.93
N ASP A 288 -20.89 16.04 -15.51
CA ASP A 288 -20.70 17.19 -16.38
C ASP A 288 -19.74 16.88 -17.54
N LEU A 289 -18.67 16.12 -17.28
CA LEU A 289 -17.71 15.67 -18.29
C LEU A 289 -18.35 14.63 -19.24
N ALA A 290 -19.07 13.65 -18.70
CA ALA A 290 -19.70 12.58 -19.48
C ALA A 290 -20.83 13.10 -20.38
N THR A 291 -21.58 14.11 -19.94
CA THR A 291 -22.68 14.74 -20.69
C THR A 291 -22.19 15.82 -21.66
N GLY A 292 -20.90 16.18 -21.64
CA GLY A 292 -20.35 17.27 -22.43
C GLY A 292 -20.75 18.66 -21.94
N LYS A 293 -21.40 18.79 -20.78
CA LYS A 293 -21.67 20.08 -20.13
C LYS A 293 -20.38 20.80 -19.73
N ARG A 294 -19.30 20.04 -19.52
CA ARG A 294 -17.94 20.56 -19.29
C ARG A 294 -16.93 19.80 -20.15
N THR A 295 -15.99 20.54 -20.73
CA THR A 295 -14.83 19.97 -21.42
C THR A 295 -13.76 19.51 -20.42
N LEU A 296 -13.18 18.33 -20.64
CA LEU A 296 -12.02 17.86 -19.89
C LEU A 296 -10.76 18.62 -20.35
N THR A 297 -10.30 19.56 -19.53
CA THR A 297 -9.04 20.30 -19.78
C THR A 297 -7.86 19.63 -19.10
N ARG A 298 -6.63 19.96 -19.51
CA ARG A 298 -5.40 19.54 -18.80
C ARG A 298 -5.43 19.89 -17.32
N ASN A 299 -5.90 21.08 -16.96
CA ASN A 299 -6.01 21.50 -15.57
C ASN A 299 -6.99 20.64 -14.76
N ILE A 300 -8.14 20.26 -15.34
CA ILE A 300 -9.11 19.35 -14.69
C ILE A 300 -8.49 17.96 -14.56
N ALA A 301 -7.86 17.45 -15.62
CA ALA A 301 -7.20 16.15 -15.61
C ALA A 301 -6.09 16.07 -14.54
N ARG A 302 -5.21 17.07 -14.48
CA ARG A 302 -4.18 17.18 -13.43
C ARG A 302 -4.82 17.22 -12.03
N THR A 303 -5.88 18.00 -11.85
CA THR A 303 -6.59 18.09 -10.57
C THR A 303 -7.14 16.73 -10.13
N LEU A 304 -7.76 15.99 -11.05
CA LEU A 304 -8.26 14.64 -10.77
C LEU A 304 -7.12 13.67 -10.39
N VAL A 305 -6.01 13.70 -11.13
CA VAL A 305 -4.84 12.85 -10.84
C VAL A 305 -4.21 13.19 -9.49
N MET A 306 -3.87 14.47 -9.26
CA MET A 306 -3.19 14.89 -8.03
C MET A 306 -4.05 14.67 -6.78
N THR A 307 -5.35 14.92 -6.84
CA THR A 307 -6.23 14.71 -5.68
C THR A 307 -6.46 13.23 -5.39
N TYR A 308 -6.52 12.39 -6.42
CA TYR A 308 -6.60 10.94 -6.25
C TYR A 308 -5.32 10.36 -5.66
N GLU A 309 -4.15 10.76 -6.18
CA GLU A 309 -2.87 10.32 -5.66
C GLU A 309 -2.58 10.86 -4.26
N HIS A 310 -3.01 12.08 -3.94
CA HIS A 310 -2.92 12.65 -2.59
C HIS A 310 -3.67 11.79 -1.57
N GLU A 311 -4.93 11.42 -1.86
CA GLU A 311 -5.69 10.50 -1.01
C GLU A 311 -5.00 9.12 -0.92
N GLY A 312 -4.41 8.63 -2.01
CA GLY A 312 -3.58 7.43 -2.04
C GLY A 312 -2.33 7.48 -1.12
N PHE A 313 -1.58 8.57 -1.14
CA PHE A 313 -0.44 8.77 -0.22
C PHE A 313 -0.89 8.85 1.24
N HIS A 314 -2.04 9.45 1.49
CA HIS A 314 -2.58 9.56 2.83
C HIS A 314 -3.14 8.25 3.38
N VAL A 315 -3.62 7.35 2.52
CA VAL A 315 -3.93 5.96 2.92
C VAL A 315 -2.68 5.33 3.54
N GLU A 316 -1.55 5.41 2.86
CA GLU A 316 -0.28 4.86 3.37
C GLU A 316 0.20 5.58 4.63
N THR A 317 0.11 6.92 4.65
CA THR A 317 0.49 7.73 5.82
C THR A 317 -0.30 7.37 7.07
N LEU A 318 -1.62 7.27 6.93
CA LEU A 318 -2.48 6.94 8.05
C LEU A 318 -2.22 5.50 8.52
N LEU A 319 -1.98 4.56 7.61
CA LEU A 319 -1.71 3.18 7.99
C LEU A 319 -0.39 3.03 8.75
N TYR A 320 0.71 3.65 8.33
CA TYR A 320 1.94 3.56 9.13
C TYR A 320 1.81 4.27 10.49
N MET A 321 0.90 5.24 10.64
CA MET A 321 0.56 5.80 11.95
C MET A 321 -0.23 4.78 12.79
N LEU A 322 -1.29 4.20 12.23
CA LEU A 322 -2.20 3.30 12.93
C LEU A 322 -1.52 2.00 13.37
N ILE A 323 -0.53 1.50 12.62
CA ILE A 323 0.19 0.27 12.99
C ILE A 323 0.93 0.41 14.33
N GLN A 324 1.34 1.63 14.71
CA GLN A 324 1.98 1.93 16.00
C GLN A 324 1.03 1.70 17.20
N ARG A 325 -0.27 1.52 16.93
CA ARG A 325 -1.31 1.23 17.92
C ARG A 325 -2.03 -0.09 17.64
N ALA A 326 -1.50 -0.96 16.76
CA ALA A 326 -2.11 -2.25 16.42
C ALA A 326 -2.36 -3.18 17.62
N CYS A 327 -1.58 -3.04 18.69
CA CYS A 327 -1.74 -3.84 19.92
C CYS A 327 -2.43 -3.08 21.07
N SER A 328 -2.76 -1.80 20.89
CA SER A 328 -3.24 -0.93 21.97
C SER A 328 -4.44 -0.06 21.61
N GLY A 329 -4.94 -0.15 20.37
CA GLY A 329 -6.17 0.54 19.98
C GLY A 329 -6.64 0.31 18.55
N THR A 330 -5.74 0.32 17.56
CA THR A 330 -6.13 0.13 16.14
C THR A 330 -6.75 -1.24 15.95
N LEU A 331 -7.91 -1.29 15.29
CA LEU A 331 -8.60 -2.55 14.98
C LEU A 331 -8.04 -3.14 13.68
N PRO A 332 -7.98 -4.48 13.53
CA PRO A 332 -7.58 -5.11 12.29
C PRO A 332 -8.55 -4.77 11.15
N PRO A 333 -8.12 -4.83 9.88
CA PRO A 333 -8.94 -4.45 8.73
C PRO A 333 -10.17 -5.37 8.64
N PRO A 334 -11.39 -4.87 8.88
CA PRO A 334 -12.58 -5.70 8.88
C PRO A 334 -12.85 -6.25 7.46
N GLY A 335 -13.40 -7.46 7.40
CA GLY A 335 -13.70 -8.13 6.12
C GLY A 335 -12.49 -8.71 5.38
N PHE A 336 -11.26 -8.45 5.83
CA PHE A 336 -10.06 -9.14 5.36
C PHE A 336 -9.71 -10.31 6.29
N THR A 337 -9.37 -11.46 5.71
CA THR A 337 -8.98 -12.64 6.49
C THR A 337 -7.58 -12.43 7.09
N VAL A 338 -7.45 -12.75 8.39
CA VAL A 338 -6.14 -12.82 9.06
C VAL A 338 -5.25 -13.83 8.31
N PRO A 339 -4.04 -13.46 7.91
CA PRO A 339 -3.16 -14.35 7.16
C PRO A 339 -2.86 -15.65 7.91
N LEU A 340 -2.71 -16.74 7.14
CA LEU A 340 -2.29 -18.05 7.64
C LEU A 340 -0.78 -18.01 7.95
N TRP A 341 -0.41 -17.36 9.05
CA TRP A 341 0.98 -17.00 9.34
C TRP A 341 1.94 -18.20 9.38
N GLU A 342 1.52 -19.31 9.97
CA GLU A 342 2.35 -20.52 10.07
C GLU A 342 2.59 -21.12 8.68
N GLU A 343 1.54 -21.30 7.89
CA GLU A 343 1.64 -21.81 6.52
C GLU A 343 2.43 -20.91 5.57
N LEU A 344 2.22 -19.59 5.69
CA LEU A 344 2.96 -18.61 4.92
C LEU A 344 4.44 -18.60 5.30
N ALA A 345 4.77 -18.70 6.60
CA ALA A 345 6.14 -18.77 7.06
C ALA A 345 6.87 -20.01 6.55
N GLU A 346 6.22 -21.19 6.61
CA GLU A 346 6.75 -22.42 6.02
C GLU A 346 6.98 -22.28 4.51
N GLN A 347 6.01 -21.69 3.81
CA GLN A 347 6.12 -21.44 2.37
C GLN A 347 7.29 -20.50 2.05
N TRP A 348 7.40 -19.38 2.77
CA TRP A 348 8.42 -18.37 2.56
C TRP A 348 9.83 -18.89 2.84
N ALA A 349 9.99 -19.72 3.86
CA ALA A 349 11.26 -20.39 4.17
C ALA A 349 11.71 -21.35 3.05
N SER A 350 10.78 -21.83 2.22
CA SER A 350 11.04 -22.72 1.09
C SER A 350 11.21 -21.99 -0.26
N LEU A 351 11.05 -20.67 -0.30
CA LEU A 351 11.18 -19.91 -1.55
C LEU A 351 12.58 -20.07 -2.16
N PRO A 352 12.68 -20.19 -3.49
CA PRO A 352 13.97 -20.29 -4.13
C PRO A 352 14.82 -19.04 -3.87
N THR A 353 16.12 -19.25 -3.69
CA THR A 353 17.10 -18.19 -3.55
C THR A 353 17.77 -17.89 -4.89
N PRO A 354 18.18 -16.63 -5.15
CA PRO A 354 19.00 -16.30 -6.31
C PRO A 354 20.29 -17.12 -6.35
N SER A 355 20.79 -17.45 -7.54
CA SER A 355 22.04 -18.23 -7.70
C SER A 355 23.29 -17.44 -7.31
N THR A 356 23.20 -16.11 -7.31
CA THR A 356 24.19 -15.16 -6.80
C THR A 356 23.53 -14.23 -5.81
N SER A 357 24.26 -13.67 -4.85
CA SER A 357 23.70 -12.64 -3.94
C SER A 357 23.50 -11.29 -4.61
N THR A 358 24.26 -11.01 -5.68
CA THR A 358 24.27 -9.73 -6.39
C THR A 358 24.21 -9.90 -7.89
N VAL A 359 23.82 -8.83 -8.58
CA VAL A 359 23.91 -8.65 -10.04
C VAL A 359 24.79 -7.46 -10.38
N VAL A 360 25.53 -7.55 -11.47
CA VAL A 360 26.20 -6.40 -12.09
C VAL A 360 25.18 -5.70 -12.99
N VAL A 361 24.91 -4.43 -12.71
CA VAL A 361 24.12 -3.55 -13.56
C VAL A 361 25.10 -2.79 -14.44
N GLU A 362 25.05 -3.04 -15.75
CA GLU A 362 25.94 -2.41 -16.73
C GLU A 362 25.65 -0.90 -16.87
N PRO A 363 26.63 -0.09 -17.29
CA PRO A 363 26.43 1.33 -17.52
C PRO A 363 25.29 1.59 -18.50
N ALA A 364 24.44 2.58 -18.20
CA ALA A 364 23.30 2.91 -19.05
C ALA A 364 22.98 4.41 -19.02
N ASN A 365 22.45 4.90 -20.13
CA ASN A 365 21.79 6.20 -20.17
C ASN A 365 20.31 6.02 -19.81
N LEU A 366 19.86 6.75 -18.81
CA LEU A 366 18.52 6.69 -18.26
C LEU A 366 17.81 8.04 -18.46
N ILE A 367 16.51 8.00 -18.74
CA ILE A 367 15.66 9.20 -18.62
C ILE A 367 14.94 9.14 -17.28
N LEU A 368 15.14 10.14 -16.44
CA LEU A 368 14.36 10.37 -15.23
C LEU A 368 13.27 11.40 -15.50
N GLY A 369 12.14 11.28 -14.82
CA GLY A 369 11.01 12.20 -14.96
C GLY A 369 10.28 12.12 -16.31
N HIS A 370 9.38 13.07 -16.53
CA HIS A 370 8.60 13.25 -17.75
C HIS A 370 8.31 14.74 -18.03
N ASN A 371 7.80 15.05 -19.22
CA ASN A 371 7.44 16.42 -19.58
C ASN A 371 5.96 16.67 -19.31
N ASP A 372 5.67 17.26 -18.16
CA ASP A 372 4.32 17.56 -17.71
C ASP A 372 4.30 18.81 -16.81
N SER A 373 4.75 19.94 -17.37
CA SER A 373 4.72 21.20 -16.62
C SER A 373 3.29 21.66 -16.39
N GLU A 374 2.96 22.03 -15.15
CA GLU A 374 1.67 22.65 -14.82
C GLU A 374 1.43 23.95 -15.61
N GLY A 375 2.51 24.67 -15.96
CA GLY A 375 2.43 25.87 -16.79
C GLY A 375 1.76 25.63 -18.15
N ASP A 376 1.87 24.42 -18.68
CA ASP A 376 1.30 24.02 -19.98
C ASP A 376 -0.23 23.90 -19.92
N ASP A 377 -0.80 23.71 -18.74
CA ASP A 377 -2.26 23.55 -18.57
C ASP A 377 -3.04 24.82 -18.91
N LYS A 378 -2.36 25.98 -18.92
CA LYS A 378 -2.93 27.29 -19.27
C LYS A 378 -2.78 27.62 -20.75
N LEU A 379 -2.06 26.80 -21.53
CA LEU A 379 -1.76 27.08 -22.93
C LEU A 379 -2.98 26.75 -23.82
N PRO A 380 -3.54 27.75 -24.55
CA PRO A 380 -4.79 27.56 -25.31
C PRO A 380 -4.72 26.51 -26.42
N HIS A 381 -3.52 26.13 -26.88
CA HIS A 381 -3.29 25.20 -27.97
C HIS A 381 -3.16 23.73 -27.52
N LEU A 382 -3.22 23.46 -26.22
CA LEU A 382 -3.04 22.12 -25.62
C LEU A 382 -4.32 21.61 -24.91
N SER A 383 -5.52 21.82 -25.45
CA SER A 383 -6.76 21.66 -24.66
C SER A 383 -7.39 20.25 -24.63
N GLU A 384 -7.65 19.58 -25.76
CA GLU A 384 -8.35 18.26 -25.77
C GLU A 384 -7.49 17.11 -26.33
N SER A 385 -6.85 17.30 -27.48
CA SER A 385 -6.03 16.25 -28.13
C SER A 385 -4.75 15.87 -27.37
N THR A 386 -4.40 16.65 -26.34
CA THR A 386 -3.19 16.53 -25.51
C THR A 386 -3.50 16.07 -24.09
N VAL A 387 -4.76 15.75 -23.78
CA VAL A 387 -5.17 15.12 -22.52
C VAL A 387 -5.23 13.60 -22.69
N GLN A 388 -5.78 13.15 -23.82
CA GLN A 388 -5.89 11.73 -24.15
C GLN A 388 -4.50 11.09 -24.28
N GLY A 389 -4.23 10.03 -23.51
CA GLY A 389 -2.92 9.35 -23.49
C GLY A 389 -1.82 10.11 -22.74
N HIS A 390 -2.09 11.31 -22.22
CA HIS A 390 -1.11 12.09 -21.46
C HIS A 390 -1.02 11.59 -20.02
N THR A 391 0.21 11.47 -19.51
CA THR A 391 0.47 11.12 -18.10
C THR A 391 0.74 12.39 -17.32
N PHE A 392 -0.10 12.68 -16.34
CA PHE A 392 0.08 13.78 -15.40
C PHE A 392 0.90 13.35 -14.18
N GLY A 393 1.74 14.22 -13.64
CA GLY A 393 2.58 13.93 -12.47
C GLY A 393 2.72 15.12 -11.54
N TRP A 394 3.46 14.91 -10.44
CA TRP A 394 3.84 15.97 -9.51
C TRP A 394 4.95 16.85 -10.11
N ASP A 395 5.08 18.07 -9.60
CA ASP A 395 6.07 19.04 -10.11
C ASP A 395 7.52 18.52 -10.00
N ASN A 396 7.86 17.78 -8.94
CA ASN A 396 9.18 17.20 -8.72
C ASN A 396 9.58 16.09 -9.72
N GLU A 397 8.68 15.70 -10.61
CA GLU A 397 8.88 14.66 -11.62
C GLU A 397 9.14 15.25 -13.01
N SER A 398 9.06 16.57 -13.15
CA SER A 398 9.18 17.27 -14.42
C SER A 398 10.23 18.38 -14.36
N PRO A 399 11.02 18.61 -15.42
CA PRO A 399 11.02 17.95 -16.73
C PRO A 399 11.74 16.59 -16.77
N ALA A 400 11.61 15.91 -17.90
CA ALA A 400 12.43 14.76 -18.22
C ALA A 400 13.91 15.16 -18.31
N ARG A 401 14.80 14.38 -17.69
CA ARG A 401 16.24 14.64 -17.65
C ARG A 401 17.03 13.37 -17.96
N GLN A 402 18.04 13.50 -18.82
CA GLN A 402 18.92 12.40 -19.16
C GLN A 402 20.05 12.32 -18.13
N VAL A 403 20.29 11.12 -17.60
CA VAL A 403 21.35 10.84 -16.63
C VAL A 403 22.14 9.63 -17.11
N HIS A 404 23.46 9.68 -16.95
CA HIS A 404 24.33 8.53 -17.15
C HIS A 404 24.53 7.81 -15.81
N VAL A 405 24.33 6.49 -15.81
CA VAL A 405 24.58 5.62 -14.65
C VAL A 405 25.76 4.73 -15.01
N GLU A 406 26.81 4.77 -14.18
CA GLU A 406 27.99 3.91 -14.33
C GLU A 406 27.68 2.47 -13.93
N ALA A 407 28.60 1.54 -14.22
CA ALA A 407 28.45 0.16 -13.79
C ALA A 407 28.48 0.09 -12.25
N PHE A 408 27.57 -0.67 -11.67
CA PHE A 408 27.57 -0.96 -10.23
C PHE A 408 27.09 -2.38 -9.97
N LYS A 409 27.30 -2.86 -8.76
CA LYS A 409 26.80 -4.17 -8.32
C LYS A 409 25.69 -3.96 -7.30
N ALA A 410 24.55 -4.60 -7.49
CA ALA A 410 23.38 -4.50 -6.61
C ALA A 410 23.05 -5.84 -5.96
N GLU A 411 22.66 -5.83 -4.68
CA GLU A 411 21.99 -6.98 -4.09
C GLU A 411 20.62 -7.19 -4.74
N TRP A 412 20.28 -8.46 -5.01
CA TRP A 412 19.02 -8.80 -5.67
C TRP A 412 17.80 -8.38 -4.88
N ARG A 413 17.87 -8.47 -3.55
CA ARG A 413 16.73 -8.28 -2.64
C ARG A 413 17.03 -7.19 -1.62
N PRO A 414 16.02 -6.45 -1.14
CA PRO A 414 16.18 -5.55 -0.01
C PRO A 414 16.61 -6.30 1.26
N VAL A 415 17.22 -5.59 2.19
CA VAL A 415 17.65 -6.11 3.50
C VAL A 415 16.46 -6.69 4.25
N THR A 416 16.56 -7.94 4.71
CA THR A 416 15.46 -8.59 5.42
C THR A 416 15.47 -8.31 6.93
N ASN A 417 14.35 -8.56 7.61
CA ASN A 417 14.28 -8.47 9.07
C ASN A 417 15.32 -9.39 9.75
N GLY A 418 15.47 -10.64 9.29
CA GLY A 418 16.44 -11.58 9.86
C GLY A 418 17.91 -11.18 9.62
N GLU A 419 18.20 -10.51 8.50
CA GLU A 419 19.50 -9.91 8.24
C GLU A 419 19.77 -8.73 9.17
N PHE A 420 18.81 -7.81 9.27
CA PHE A 420 18.94 -6.62 10.10
C PHE A 420 18.98 -6.97 11.59
N GLU A 421 18.27 -8.00 12.05
CA GLU A 421 18.27 -8.40 13.47
C GLU A 421 19.66 -8.90 13.88
N ARG A 422 20.30 -9.72 13.04
CA ARG A 422 21.67 -10.17 13.26
C ARG A 422 22.65 -9.01 13.32
N PHE A 423 22.46 -7.99 12.46
CA PHE A 423 23.25 -6.77 12.51
C PHE A 423 23.00 -6.00 13.80
N TRP A 424 21.75 -5.67 14.12
CA TRP A 424 21.34 -4.91 15.30
C TRP A 424 21.85 -5.53 16.61
N ARG A 425 21.75 -6.87 16.75
CA ARG A 425 22.26 -7.58 17.94
C ARG A 425 23.78 -7.65 18.03
N GLY A 426 24.46 -7.60 16.88
CA GLY A 426 25.89 -7.77 16.75
C GLY A 426 26.61 -6.47 16.38
N PRO A 427 27.13 -6.34 15.14
CA PRO A 427 27.93 -5.17 14.73
C PRO A 427 27.22 -3.82 14.83
N GLY A 428 25.89 -3.78 14.68
CA GLY A 428 25.06 -2.60 14.79
C GLY A 428 24.66 -2.24 16.23
N LYS A 429 25.09 -3.02 17.23
CA LYS A 429 24.74 -2.79 18.63
C LYS A 429 25.24 -1.42 19.09
N ASN A 430 24.34 -0.60 19.64
CA ASN A 430 24.56 0.80 20.03
C ASN A 430 24.85 1.77 18.87
N LEU A 431 24.77 1.32 17.62
CA LEU A 431 24.91 2.17 16.43
C LEU A 431 23.53 2.53 15.85
N VAL A 432 22.62 1.56 15.80
CA VAL A 432 21.27 1.72 15.27
C VAL A 432 20.23 1.47 16.36
N GLN A 433 19.07 2.10 16.22
CA GLN A 433 17.95 1.91 17.15
C GLN A 433 17.15 0.66 16.80
N VAL A 434 16.27 0.23 17.71
CA VAL A 434 15.27 -0.78 17.38
C VAL A 434 14.32 -0.17 16.34
N PRO A 435 14.11 -0.82 15.17
CA PRO A 435 13.14 -0.37 14.18
C PRO A 435 11.76 -0.13 14.80
N LYS A 436 11.05 0.93 14.39
CA LYS A 436 9.68 1.20 14.86
C LYS A 436 8.63 0.20 14.37
N SER A 437 9.02 -0.66 13.44
CA SER A 437 8.24 -1.81 12.99
C SER A 437 8.36 -3.02 13.92
N TRP A 438 9.27 -2.99 14.91
CA TRP A 438 9.54 -4.11 15.82
C TRP A 438 9.09 -3.80 17.25
N VAL A 439 8.77 -4.87 17.98
CA VAL A 439 8.59 -4.88 19.44
C VAL A 439 9.51 -5.92 20.02
N VAL A 440 10.27 -5.53 21.05
CA VAL A 440 11.15 -6.45 21.80
C VAL A 440 10.50 -6.70 23.15
N ASP A 441 10.22 -7.96 23.46
CA ASP A 441 9.63 -8.33 24.74
C ASP A 441 10.66 -8.32 25.89
N GLU A 442 10.18 -8.56 27.12
CA GLU A 442 11.02 -8.58 28.32
C GLU A 442 12.09 -9.69 28.29
N GLN A 443 11.88 -10.76 27.50
CA GLN A 443 12.81 -11.87 27.31
C GLN A 443 13.79 -11.62 26.16
N GLY A 444 13.65 -10.51 25.44
CA GLY A 444 14.50 -10.11 24.33
C GLY A 444 14.12 -10.71 22.98
N ALA A 445 12.96 -11.38 22.86
CA ALA A 445 12.45 -11.87 21.59
C ALA A 445 11.92 -10.69 20.75
N VAL A 446 12.22 -10.71 19.45
CA VAL A 446 11.76 -9.68 18.51
C VAL A 446 10.50 -10.17 17.81
N GLN A 447 9.50 -9.30 17.80
CA GLN A 447 8.26 -9.47 17.06
C GLN A 447 8.08 -8.29 16.10
N VAL A 448 7.38 -8.51 15.00
CA VAL A 448 7.13 -7.49 13.97
C VAL A 448 5.66 -7.08 14.03
N LEU A 449 5.41 -5.77 13.99
CA LEU A 449 4.06 -5.20 13.97
C LEU A 449 3.40 -5.45 12.61
N THR A 450 2.15 -5.89 12.65
CA THR A 450 1.25 -5.97 11.49
C THR A 450 -0.09 -5.32 11.84
N MET A 451 -0.93 -5.08 10.84
CA MET A 451 -2.32 -4.66 11.09
C MET A 451 -3.19 -5.73 11.77
N TYR A 452 -2.68 -6.96 11.88
CA TYR A 452 -3.34 -8.07 12.59
C TYR A 452 -2.72 -8.33 13.98
N GLY A 453 -1.85 -7.43 14.45
CA GLY A 453 -1.09 -7.60 15.70
C GLY A 453 0.36 -8.04 15.46
N LEU A 454 0.99 -8.55 16.51
CA LEU A 454 2.39 -8.98 16.47
C LEU A 454 2.53 -10.35 15.81
N VAL A 455 3.52 -10.48 14.93
CA VAL A 455 4.01 -11.78 14.44
C VAL A 455 5.43 -12.02 14.93
N THR A 456 5.82 -13.27 15.08
CA THR A 456 7.18 -13.62 15.51
C THR A 456 8.18 -13.31 14.40
N MET A 457 9.47 -13.15 14.76
CA MET A 457 10.52 -13.02 13.74
C MET A 457 10.55 -14.21 12.78
N GLN A 458 10.20 -15.44 13.22
CA GLN A 458 10.11 -16.61 12.34
C GLN A 458 9.15 -16.39 11.15
N VAL A 459 8.04 -15.66 11.36
CA VAL A 459 7.09 -15.34 10.29
C VAL A 459 7.63 -14.25 9.38
N ALA A 460 8.28 -13.24 9.95
CA ALA A 460 8.70 -12.03 9.24
C ALA A 460 10.16 -12.01 8.77
N GLU A 461 10.93 -13.08 9.02
CA GLU A 461 12.39 -13.13 8.85
C GLU A 461 12.84 -12.73 7.43
N HIS A 462 12.08 -13.19 6.44
CA HIS A 462 12.36 -12.99 5.02
C HIS A 462 11.69 -11.74 4.44
N TRP A 463 10.88 -11.03 5.22
CA TRP A 463 10.31 -9.76 4.79
C TRP A 463 11.40 -8.68 4.80
N PRO A 464 11.32 -7.67 3.91
CA PRO A 464 12.16 -6.49 4.02
C PRO A 464 11.99 -5.82 5.40
N VAL A 465 13.10 -5.38 5.99
CA VAL A 465 13.05 -4.55 7.21
C VAL A 465 12.56 -3.15 6.88
N LEU A 466 11.73 -2.58 7.76
CA LEU A 466 11.21 -1.22 7.64
C LEU A 466 11.85 -0.35 8.72
N THR A 467 12.73 0.59 8.33
CA THR A 467 13.42 1.49 9.25
C THR A 467 13.94 2.75 8.55
N SER A 468 14.56 3.66 9.30
CA SER A 468 15.11 4.93 8.81
C SER A 468 16.22 4.74 7.76
N TYR A 469 16.48 5.79 6.96
CA TYR A 469 17.63 5.83 6.05
C TYR A 469 18.94 5.64 6.83
N ASP A 470 19.10 6.32 7.96
CA ASP A 470 20.34 6.29 8.76
C ASP A 470 20.71 4.88 9.24
N ASP A 471 19.71 4.12 9.70
CA ASP A 471 19.89 2.75 10.15
C ASP A 471 20.33 1.82 9.00
N LEU A 472 19.73 2.00 7.82
CA LEU A 472 20.04 1.22 6.61
C LEU A 472 21.36 1.64 5.97
N GLU A 473 21.74 2.91 6.08
CA GLU A 473 23.05 3.39 5.67
C GLU A 473 24.16 2.77 6.55
N ALA A 474 23.95 2.69 7.87
CA ALA A 474 24.86 2.02 8.78
C ALA A 474 24.98 0.51 8.45
N TYR A 475 23.87 -0.17 8.15
CA TYR A 475 23.88 -1.56 7.69
C TYR A 475 24.64 -1.73 6.36
N ALA A 476 24.41 -0.86 5.38
CA ALA A 476 25.08 -0.91 4.09
C ALA A 476 26.60 -0.73 4.24
N LYS A 477 27.04 0.24 5.05
CA LYS A 477 28.46 0.45 5.39
C LYS A 477 29.07 -0.77 6.06
N PHE A 478 28.35 -1.41 6.98
CA PHE A 478 28.80 -2.66 7.61
C PHE A 478 29.01 -3.79 6.59
N LYS A 479 28.15 -3.90 5.57
CA LYS A 479 28.34 -4.85 4.47
C LYS A 479 29.45 -4.46 3.48
N GLY A 480 30.07 -3.29 3.65
CA GLY A 480 31.08 -2.76 2.74
C GLY A 480 30.49 -2.17 1.46
N GLY A 481 29.20 -1.84 1.46
CA GLY A 481 28.50 -1.17 0.36
C GLY A 481 27.92 0.17 0.78
N ARG A 482 26.94 0.65 0.00
CA ARG A 482 26.21 1.90 0.21
C ARG A 482 24.76 1.75 -0.22
N LEU A 483 23.93 2.75 0.07
CA LEU A 483 22.59 2.86 -0.50
C LEU A 483 22.69 3.38 -1.95
N PRO A 484 21.84 2.91 -2.88
CA PRO A 484 21.85 3.35 -4.27
C PRO A 484 21.48 4.82 -4.37
N THR A 485 21.95 5.50 -5.41
CA THR A 485 21.39 6.79 -5.83
C THR A 485 20.03 6.61 -6.52
N GLU A 486 19.24 7.67 -6.65
CA GLU A 486 17.96 7.65 -7.39
C GLU A 486 18.12 7.07 -8.82
N PRO A 487 19.11 7.50 -9.64
CA PRO A 487 19.32 6.92 -10.96
C PRO A 487 19.68 5.42 -10.94
N GLU A 488 20.53 4.98 -10.01
CA GLU A 488 20.93 3.56 -9.88
C GLU A 488 19.75 2.68 -9.50
N LEU A 489 18.97 3.09 -8.49
CA LEU A 489 17.79 2.33 -8.07
C LEU A 489 16.73 2.31 -9.18
N ARG A 490 16.49 3.44 -9.86
CA ARG A 490 15.55 3.48 -10.99
C ARG A 490 15.98 2.56 -12.13
N LEU A 491 17.28 2.51 -12.44
CA LEU A 491 17.80 1.59 -13.45
C LEU A 491 17.61 0.13 -13.03
N PHE A 492 17.90 -0.21 -11.77
CA PHE A 492 17.65 -1.55 -11.24
C PHE A 492 16.16 -1.94 -11.35
N LEU A 493 15.26 -1.04 -10.93
CA LEU A 493 13.82 -1.28 -11.01
C LEU A 493 13.32 -1.41 -12.45
N ASP A 494 13.86 -0.63 -13.40
CA ASP A 494 13.52 -0.76 -14.84
C ASP A 494 13.88 -2.13 -15.42
N LEU A 495 14.98 -2.71 -14.95
CA LEU A 495 15.47 -4.00 -15.43
C LEU A 495 14.73 -5.17 -14.78
N TYR A 496 14.47 -5.08 -13.47
CA TYR A 496 14.14 -6.24 -12.65
C TYR A 496 12.83 -6.15 -11.86
N ASP A 497 12.22 -4.99 -11.69
CA ASP A 497 10.96 -4.91 -10.95
C ASP A 497 9.78 -5.43 -11.78
N VAL A 498 8.76 -5.95 -11.11
CA VAL A 498 7.48 -6.28 -11.73
C VAL A 498 6.41 -5.30 -11.28
N GLY A 499 5.51 -4.90 -12.19
CA GLY A 499 4.37 -4.07 -11.81
C GLY A 499 3.27 -4.85 -11.09
N HIS A 500 2.19 -4.15 -10.71
CA HIS A 500 1.01 -4.77 -10.09
C HIS A 500 0.48 -6.00 -10.86
N GLU A 501 0.31 -5.88 -12.18
CA GLU A 501 -0.14 -7.01 -13.02
C GLU A 501 0.88 -8.14 -13.14
N GLY A 502 2.17 -7.84 -12.90
CA GLY A 502 3.27 -8.79 -12.93
C GLY A 502 3.52 -9.53 -11.61
N GLY A 503 2.64 -9.36 -10.61
CA GLY A 503 2.74 -10.11 -9.35
C GLY A 503 3.34 -9.33 -8.18
N ALA A 504 3.64 -8.04 -8.32
CA ALA A 504 4.15 -7.23 -7.21
C ALA A 504 3.16 -7.15 -6.04
N ASN A 505 3.71 -7.06 -4.83
CA ASN A 505 2.92 -6.86 -3.61
C ASN A 505 2.55 -5.38 -3.44
N VAL A 506 1.56 -4.90 -4.19
CA VAL A 506 1.02 -3.53 -4.13
C VAL A 506 -0.51 -3.53 -4.22
N GLY A 507 -1.16 -2.44 -3.81
CA GLY A 507 -2.61 -2.30 -3.89
C GLY A 507 -3.39 -3.27 -2.99
N PHE A 508 -2.90 -3.49 -1.77
CA PHE A 508 -3.53 -4.35 -0.75
C PHE A 508 -3.71 -5.82 -1.17
N ARG A 509 -2.84 -6.30 -2.08
CA ARG A 509 -2.68 -7.74 -2.31
C ARG A 509 -2.33 -8.48 -1.03
N ASN A 510 -1.54 -7.84 -0.18
CA ASN A 510 -1.36 -8.19 1.21
C ASN A 510 -1.41 -6.93 2.07
N TRP A 511 -1.74 -7.10 3.35
CA TRP A 511 -1.73 -6.03 4.36
C TRP A 511 -0.43 -6.02 5.18
N HIS A 512 0.63 -6.58 4.59
CA HIS A 512 1.97 -6.70 5.16
C HIS A 512 3.00 -6.89 4.04
N PRO A 513 4.29 -6.65 4.31
CA PRO A 513 5.34 -7.04 3.39
C PRO A 513 5.36 -8.57 3.19
N VAL A 514 5.92 -9.00 2.07
CA VAL A 514 6.19 -10.42 1.77
C VAL A 514 7.66 -10.56 1.37
N PRO A 515 8.23 -11.78 1.33
CA PRO A 515 9.59 -11.94 0.85
C PRO A 515 9.78 -11.44 -0.58
N ALA A 516 10.88 -10.76 -0.84
CA ALA A 516 11.25 -10.33 -2.18
C ALA A 516 11.57 -11.55 -3.08
N THR A 517 11.17 -11.48 -4.34
CA THR A 517 11.33 -12.59 -5.32
C THR A 517 12.34 -12.28 -6.41
N THR A 518 12.86 -11.05 -6.48
CA THR A 518 13.88 -10.64 -7.45
C THR A 518 15.15 -11.52 -7.38
N GLY A 519 15.78 -11.75 -8.54
CA GLY A 519 17.03 -12.50 -8.69
C GLY A 519 16.92 -13.97 -9.10
N LEU A 520 15.70 -14.46 -9.33
CA LEU A 520 15.49 -15.83 -9.81
C LEU A 520 15.81 -15.95 -11.31
N ALA A 521 16.71 -16.86 -11.66
CA ALA A 521 17.16 -17.06 -13.04
C ALA A 521 16.01 -17.46 -14.00
N GLU A 522 15.06 -18.25 -13.50
CA GLU A 522 13.85 -18.66 -14.23
C GLU A 522 13.04 -17.47 -14.76
N TYR A 523 13.04 -16.35 -14.03
CA TYR A 523 12.31 -15.14 -14.39
C TYR A 523 13.25 -14.02 -14.89
N ALA A 524 14.43 -14.39 -15.39
CA ALA A 524 15.47 -13.46 -15.85
C ALA A 524 15.85 -12.40 -14.80
N GLY A 525 15.82 -12.79 -13.52
CA GLY A 525 16.08 -11.92 -12.38
C GLY A 525 14.91 -11.02 -11.99
N LYS A 526 13.81 -10.97 -12.75
CA LYS A 526 12.67 -10.12 -12.44
C LYS A 526 11.91 -10.60 -11.21
N GLY A 527 11.46 -9.67 -10.38
CA GLY A 527 10.57 -10.00 -9.28
C GLY A 527 10.22 -8.82 -8.39
N SER A 528 9.33 -9.09 -7.43
CA SER A 528 8.81 -8.11 -6.46
C SER A 528 9.86 -7.81 -5.39
N ASN A 529 9.96 -6.57 -4.95
CA ASN A 529 10.81 -6.18 -3.82
C ASN A 529 10.20 -6.49 -2.44
N GLY A 530 9.00 -7.09 -2.40
CA GLY A 530 8.30 -7.46 -1.16
C GLY A 530 7.19 -6.49 -0.75
N GLY A 531 7.00 -5.39 -1.51
CA GLY A 531 5.95 -4.40 -1.24
C GLY A 531 6.41 -3.34 -0.25
N ILE A 532 7.55 -2.71 -0.55
CA ILE A 532 8.11 -1.59 0.20
C ILE A 532 8.60 -0.49 -0.75
N TRP A 533 8.67 0.72 -0.25
CA TRP A 533 9.54 1.73 -0.84
C TRP A 533 11.00 1.42 -0.49
N GLU A 534 11.95 1.90 -1.29
CA GLU A 534 13.38 1.71 -1.07
C GLU A 534 14.09 3.06 -1.01
N TRP A 535 14.85 3.27 0.07
CA TRP A 535 15.67 4.46 0.26
C TRP A 535 16.75 4.59 -0.81
N THR A 536 17.02 5.83 -1.20
CA THR A 536 18.20 6.21 -1.99
C THR A 536 19.06 7.18 -1.20
N SER A 537 20.34 7.29 -1.56
CA SER A 537 21.27 8.31 -1.04
C SER A 537 21.09 9.69 -1.72
N THR A 538 20.09 9.84 -2.59
CA THR A 538 19.83 11.10 -3.29
C THR A 538 18.92 11.98 -2.44
N ALA A 539 19.45 13.13 -2.02
CA ALA A 539 18.66 14.15 -1.35
C ALA A 539 17.50 14.61 -2.24
N PHE A 540 16.33 14.79 -1.64
CA PHE A 540 15.18 15.36 -2.34
C PHE A 540 15.38 16.87 -2.49
N ASP A 541 15.75 17.28 -3.69
CA ASP A 541 16.05 18.67 -4.04
C ASP A 541 15.54 18.98 -5.46
N THR A 542 15.66 20.25 -5.84
CA THR A 542 15.41 20.76 -7.19
C THR A 542 16.31 20.06 -8.22
N HIS A 543 15.90 20.13 -9.49
CA HIS A 543 16.74 19.75 -10.61
C HIS A 543 16.55 20.70 -11.79
N ASP A 544 17.44 20.61 -12.77
CA ASP A 544 17.43 21.51 -13.94
C ASP A 544 16.06 21.51 -14.62
N GLY A 545 15.53 22.72 -14.81
CA GLY A 545 14.26 22.98 -15.47
C GLY A 545 13.00 22.73 -14.63
N LEU A 546 13.11 22.27 -13.39
CA LEU A 546 11.95 22.08 -12.51
C LEU A 546 11.19 23.41 -12.33
N VAL A 547 9.87 23.36 -12.51
CA VAL A 547 8.97 24.49 -12.26
C VAL A 547 8.00 24.08 -11.16
N PRO A 548 8.05 24.70 -9.96
CA PRO A 548 7.17 24.36 -8.86
C PRO A 548 5.68 24.53 -9.20
N THR A 549 4.84 23.67 -8.61
CA THR A 549 3.37 23.78 -8.75
C THR A 549 2.85 25.12 -8.22
N GLN A 550 1.91 25.73 -8.96
CA GLN A 550 1.13 26.88 -8.50
C GLN A 550 -0.26 26.46 -8.01
N LEU A 551 -0.73 25.26 -8.36
CA LEU A 551 -1.97 24.68 -7.84
C LEU A 551 -1.86 24.32 -6.36
N PHE A 552 -0.77 23.62 -5.98
CA PHE A 552 -0.50 23.21 -4.61
C PHE A 552 0.88 23.69 -4.12
N THR A 553 1.00 25.00 -3.94
CA THR A 553 2.24 25.66 -3.51
C THR A 553 2.85 25.03 -2.26
N GLY A 554 4.14 24.70 -2.34
CA GLY A 554 4.88 24.08 -1.24
C GLY A 554 4.82 22.56 -1.20
N TYR A 555 4.19 21.88 -2.18
CA TYR A 555 4.16 20.42 -2.24
C TYR A 555 5.56 19.79 -2.27
N SER A 556 6.46 20.32 -3.09
CA SER A 556 7.84 19.83 -3.21
C SER A 556 8.85 20.79 -2.62
N THR A 557 8.73 22.09 -2.92
CA THR A 557 9.75 23.09 -2.60
C THR A 557 10.02 23.27 -1.12
N ASP A 558 9.04 22.98 -0.26
CA ASP A 558 9.21 23.13 1.18
C ASP A 558 10.17 22.07 1.73
N PHE A 559 10.33 20.96 1.03
CA PHE A 559 11.17 19.83 1.41
C PHE A 559 12.54 19.81 0.71
N PHE A 560 12.88 20.87 -0.04
CA PHE A 560 14.23 21.10 -0.59
C PHE A 560 15.14 21.70 0.48
N ASP A 561 15.25 20.99 1.61
CA ASP A 561 15.84 21.46 2.87
C ASP A 561 17.15 20.74 3.24
N GLY A 562 17.55 19.76 2.42
CA GLY A 562 18.73 18.92 2.67
C GLY A 562 18.51 17.84 3.73
N LYS A 563 17.28 17.64 4.23
CA LYS A 563 16.92 16.62 5.24
C LYS A 563 16.19 15.43 4.63
N HIS A 564 15.54 15.64 3.49
CA HIS A 564 14.74 14.61 2.85
C HIS A 564 15.58 13.79 1.87
N GLN A 565 15.33 12.48 1.84
CA GLN A 565 15.90 11.55 0.87
C GLN A 565 14.81 11.04 -0.06
N VAL A 566 15.16 10.82 -1.33
CA VAL A 566 14.26 10.19 -2.30
C VAL A 566 14.10 8.71 -1.96
N ALA A 567 12.85 8.24 -2.03
CA ALA A 567 12.50 6.83 -1.98
C ALA A 567 11.74 6.44 -3.26
N LEU A 568 12.10 5.28 -3.84
CA LEU A 568 11.48 4.75 -5.06
C LEU A 568 10.83 3.39 -4.81
N GLY A 569 9.97 2.95 -5.73
CA GLY A 569 9.22 1.70 -5.62
C GLY A 569 7.79 1.96 -5.19
N ALA A 570 7.23 1.06 -4.37
CA ALA A 570 5.88 1.15 -3.86
C ALA A 570 5.67 0.15 -2.72
N SER A 571 4.94 0.53 -1.69
CA SER A 571 4.59 -0.39 -0.62
C SER A 571 3.36 -1.23 -0.95
N TYR A 572 3.08 -2.22 -0.11
CA TYR A 572 1.88 -3.05 -0.22
C TYR A 572 0.57 -2.27 -0.14
N ALA A 573 0.55 -1.07 0.45
CA ALA A 573 -0.63 -0.19 0.47
C ALA A 573 -0.65 0.86 -0.64
N THR A 574 0.46 1.08 -1.36
CA THR A 574 0.47 2.05 -2.45
C THR A 574 -0.50 1.61 -3.54
N ILE A 575 -1.40 2.52 -3.94
CA ILE A 575 -2.45 2.22 -4.91
C ILE A 575 -1.85 1.95 -6.30
N PRO A 576 -2.42 1.04 -7.13
CA PRO A 576 -1.74 0.58 -8.35
C PRO A 576 -1.40 1.66 -9.37
N ARG A 577 -2.24 2.71 -9.52
CA ARG A 577 -1.98 3.81 -10.47
C ARG A 577 -0.71 4.58 -10.11
N LEU A 578 -0.49 4.78 -8.80
CA LEU A 578 0.70 5.44 -8.27
C LEU A 578 1.90 4.49 -8.31
N ALA A 579 1.73 3.25 -7.86
CA ALA A 579 2.79 2.24 -7.85
C ALA A 579 3.34 1.91 -9.25
N GLY A 580 2.49 1.94 -10.28
CA GLY A 580 2.90 1.68 -11.66
C GLY A 580 3.56 2.86 -12.36
N ARG A 581 3.57 4.05 -11.74
CA ARG A 581 4.06 5.28 -12.39
C ARG A 581 5.55 5.45 -12.14
N ARG A 582 6.33 5.14 -13.17
CA ARG A 582 7.80 5.11 -13.16
C ARG A 582 8.47 6.37 -12.61
N THR A 583 7.85 7.53 -12.81
CA THR A 583 8.42 8.85 -12.50
C THR A 583 8.23 9.28 -11.05
N VAL A 584 7.36 8.60 -10.28
CA VAL A 584 7.01 8.99 -8.91
C VAL A 584 8.26 9.06 -8.04
N ARG A 585 8.40 10.17 -7.33
CA ARG A 585 9.44 10.38 -6.31
C ARG A 585 8.73 10.55 -4.98
N ASN A 586 8.88 9.57 -4.10
CA ASN A 586 8.48 9.72 -2.70
C ASN A 586 9.66 10.28 -1.91
N PHE A 587 9.41 10.92 -0.78
CA PHE A 587 10.47 11.57 -0.01
C PHE A 587 10.11 11.67 1.47
N TYR A 588 11.11 11.49 2.32
CA TYR A 588 10.97 11.53 3.78
C TYR A 588 12.29 11.97 4.41
N GLN A 589 12.22 12.58 5.60
CA GLN A 589 13.43 12.91 6.37
C GLN A 589 14.23 11.64 6.66
N HIS A 590 15.56 11.72 6.51
CA HIS A 590 16.46 10.56 6.58
C HIS A 590 16.34 9.75 7.89
N ASN A 591 16.09 10.41 9.01
CA ASN A 591 15.94 9.81 10.32
C ASN A 591 14.48 9.50 10.70
N TYR A 592 13.50 9.66 9.79
CA TYR A 592 12.09 9.37 10.07
C TYR A 592 11.80 7.85 9.94
N PRO A 593 11.52 7.12 11.03
CA PRO A 593 11.62 5.66 11.06
C PRO A 593 10.30 4.91 10.83
N TYR A 594 9.20 5.62 10.61
CA TYR A 594 7.84 5.04 10.57
C TYR A 594 7.34 4.59 9.18
N PRO A 595 7.68 5.26 8.07
CA PRO A 595 7.21 4.87 6.75
C PRO A 595 7.62 3.44 6.39
N TRP A 596 6.90 2.82 5.46
CA TRP A 596 7.18 1.46 5.00
C TRP A 596 8.27 1.46 3.92
N ILE A 597 9.46 1.88 4.34
CA ILE A 597 10.65 2.03 3.51
C ILE A 597 11.75 1.12 4.05
N GLY A 598 12.32 0.31 3.16
CA GLY A 598 13.53 -0.47 3.40
C GLY A 598 14.65 0.00 2.47
N ALA A 599 15.65 -0.83 2.21
CA ALA A 599 16.64 -0.55 1.18
C ALA A 599 17.34 -1.82 0.70
N ARG A 600 18.00 -1.72 -0.46
CA ARG A 600 19.01 -2.69 -0.93
C ARG A 600 20.40 -2.09 -0.86
N VAL A 601 21.41 -2.96 -0.71
CA VAL A 601 22.82 -2.55 -0.72
C VAL A 601 23.37 -2.60 -2.14
N VAL A 602 24.12 -1.57 -2.53
CA VAL A 602 24.91 -1.55 -3.77
C VAL A 602 26.38 -1.35 -3.48
N TYR A 603 27.22 -1.66 -4.46
CA TYR A 603 28.67 -1.60 -4.39
C TYR A 603 29.22 -1.00 -5.69
N ASP A 604 30.23 -0.15 -5.56
CA ASP A 604 31.01 0.34 -6.70
C ASP A 604 31.81 -0.82 -7.34
N LEU A 605 32.12 -0.70 -8.63
CA LEU A 605 32.86 -1.70 -9.42
C LEU A 605 34.31 -1.28 -9.72
#